data_AF-V8BF32-F1
#
_entry.id   AF-V8BF32-F1
#
_cell.length_a   1.000
_cell.length_b   1.000
_cell.length_c   1.000
_cell.angle_alpha   90.00
_cell.angle_beta   90.00
_cell.angle_gamma   90.00
#
_symmetry.space_group_name_H-M   'P 1'
#
loop_
_entity.id
_entity.type
_entity.pdbx_description
1 polymer ?
#
loop_
_entity_poly.entity_id
_entity_poly.type
_entity_poly.pdbx_seq_one_letter_code
_entity_poly.pdbx_strand_id
1 'polypeptide(L)'
;MENEFDLQVSNHDFNAAKEQLKKFAEQDVEELKFDKVRTHEDIFGLEWAEHGVTGKELNSLIEKLQKYFSKVYDRDQNLIEEFGEVYKALEALDKDYIQAILTSVSAIKKTNEKILIEQERIDQTIEKQKATLIALKQFKESVSNQLSEIDSSQLISIIEQLESRVETLEKPSSDLKDESTEINRLKNELDAVKGQVNILSNKLTTSFALIGIATGVAVVTLIILLMR
;
A
#
# COMPACT_ATOMS: atom_id res chain seq x y z
N MET A 1 17.25 28.10 -0.12
CA MET A 1 17.01 29.23 -1.04
C MET A 1 16.46 28.63 -2.32
N GLU A 2 15.15 28.40 -2.37
CA GLU A 2 14.46 28.11 -3.63
C GLU A 2 14.41 29.43 -4.40
N ASN A 3 15.05 29.45 -5.57
CA ASN A 3 14.81 30.50 -6.55
C ASN A 3 13.38 30.27 -7.06
N GLU A 4 12.43 30.97 -6.46
CA GLU A 4 11.08 31.09 -6.98
C GLU A 4 11.21 31.70 -8.39
N PHE A 5 11.04 30.87 -9.42
CA PHE A 5 10.93 31.31 -10.80
C PHE A 5 9.58 32.02 -10.94
N ASP A 6 9.48 33.20 -10.36
CA ASP A 6 8.36 34.10 -10.56
C ASP A 6 8.56 34.67 -11.97
N LEU A 7 7.94 34.03 -12.96
CA LEU A 7 7.83 34.54 -14.32
C LEU A 7 6.92 35.78 -14.29
N GLN A 8 7.42 36.87 -13.72
CA GLN A 8 6.85 38.20 -13.92
C GLN A 8 7.19 38.64 -15.33
N VAL A 9 6.43 38.11 -16.29
CA VAL A 9 6.45 38.63 -17.66
C VAL A 9 5.71 39.97 -17.62
N SER A 10 6.47 41.06 -17.44
CA SER A 10 5.95 42.41 -17.65
C SER A 10 5.66 42.59 -19.14
N ASN A 11 4.43 42.26 -19.54
CA ASN A 11 3.96 42.26 -20.93
C ASN A 11 3.53 43.67 -21.39
N HIS A 12 3.89 44.72 -20.66
CA HIS A 12 3.41 46.07 -20.98
C HIS A 12 4.03 46.59 -22.29
N ASP A 13 5.33 46.38 -22.48
CA ASP A 13 6.04 46.92 -23.65
C ASP A 13 5.80 46.09 -24.91
N PHE A 14 5.66 44.78 -24.77
CA PHE A 14 5.35 43.88 -25.88
C PHE A 14 3.93 44.10 -26.42
N ASN A 15 2.92 44.16 -25.55
CA ASN A 15 1.56 44.46 -25.97
C ASN A 15 1.42 45.86 -26.60
N ALA A 16 2.11 46.86 -26.04
CA ALA A 16 2.12 48.20 -26.61
C ALA A 16 2.74 48.22 -28.02
N ALA A 17 3.87 47.53 -28.23
CA ALA A 17 4.50 47.41 -29.54
C ALA A 17 3.61 46.65 -30.54
N LYS A 18 2.98 45.55 -30.10
CA LYS A 18 2.05 44.74 -30.89
C LYS A 18 0.83 45.56 -31.36
N GLU A 19 0.28 46.40 -30.48
CA GLU A 19 -0.84 47.28 -30.81
C GLU A 19 -0.43 48.42 -31.78
N GLN A 20 0.79 48.96 -31.66
CA GLN A 20 1.30 49.92 -32.64
C GLN A 20 1.49 49.30 -34.03
N LEU A 21 2.03 48.07 -34.07
CA LEU A 21 2.15 47.26 -35.28
C LEU A 21 0.79 47.02 -35.96
N LYS A 22 -0.22 46.68 -35.16
CA LYS A 22 -1.60 46.52 -35.65
C LYS A 22 -2.12 47.79 -36.30
N LYS A 23 -1.99 48.93 -35.62
CA LYS A 23 -2.45 50.23 -36.15
C LYS A 23 -1.75 50.62 -37.43
N PHE A 24 -0.46 50.31 -37.56
CA PHE A 24 0.29 50.53 -38.80
C PHE A 24 -0.20 49.62 -39.93
N ALA A 25 -0.44 48.34 -39.65
CA ALA A 25 -0.94 47.37 -40.63
C ALA A 25 -2.39 47.64 -41.08
N GLU A 26 -3.20 48.31 -40.26
CA GLU A 26 -4.59 48.68 -40.56
C GLU A 26 -4.72 50.07 -41.22
N GLN A 27 -3.60 50.75 -41.50
CA GLN A 27 -3.63 52.10 -42.07
C GLN A 27 -3.95 52.08 -43.58
N ASP A 28 -4.89 52.91 -44.00
CA ASP A 28 -5.18 53.13 -45.43
C ASP A 28 -4.13 54.06 -46.07
N VAL A 29 -3.71 53.73 -47.30
CA VAL A 29 -2.85 54.59 -48.14
C VAL A 29 -3.68 55.16 -49.29
N GLU A 30 -3.50 56.44 -49.59
CA GLU A 30 -4.20 57.13 -50.69
C GLU A 30 -3.31 57.22 -51.93
N GLU A 31 -3.86 56.87 -53.10
CA GLU A 31 -3.16 56.95 -54.39
C GLU A 31 -3.17 58.40 -54.92
N LEU A 32 -1.99 59.00 -55.10
CA LEU A 32 -1.88 60.37 -55.60
C LEU A 32 -2.03 60.44 -57.13
N LYS A 33 -3.06 61.14 -57.61
CA LYS A 33 -3.30 61.42 -59.02
C LYS A 33 -3.22 62.92 -59.31
N PHE A 34 -2.53 63.27 -60.40
CA PHE A 34 -2.40 64.64 -60.88
C PHE A 34 -3.18 64.81 -62.19
N ASP A 35 -3.90 65.93 -62.29
CA ASP A 35 -4.61 66.30 -63.51
C ASP A 35 -3.63 66.84 -64.58
N LYS A 36 -3.93 66.57 -65.85
CA LYS A 36 -3.12 67.10 -66.98
C LYS A 36 -3.42 68.58 -67.21
N VAL A 37 -2.40 69.35 -67.52
CA VAL A 37 -2.53 70.75 -67.94
C VAL A 37 -2.87 70.85 -69.44
N ARG A 38 -3.50 71.95 -69.85
CA ARG A 38 -3.83 72.20 -71.26
C ARG A 38 -2.56 72.32 -72.10
N THR A 39 -2.55 71.73 -73.30
CA THR A 39 -1.36 71.73 -74.15
C THR A 39 -1.30 72.87 -75.17
N HIS A 40 -2.43 73.46 -75.63
CA HIS A 40 -2.45 74.68 -76.51
C HIS A 40 -3.87 75.29 -76.64
N GLU A 41 -3.94 76.62 -76.72
CA GLU A 41 -4.77 77.41 -77.66
C GLU A 41 -3.79 78.41 -78.31
N ASP A 42 -3.93 78.71 -79.60
CA ASP A 42 -3.01 79.51 -80.44
C ASP A 42 -2.34 80.70 -79.73
N ILE A 43 -1.00 80.70 -79.62
CA ILE A 43 -0.22 81.88 -79.23
C ILE A 43 0.67 82.28 -80.41
N PHE A 44 0.11 83.19 -81.21
CA PHE A 44 0.70 84.00 -82.27
C PHE A 44 2.24 84.15 -82.23
N GLY A 45 2.93 83.40 -83.09
CA GLY A 45 4.01 83.88 -83.97
C GLY A 45 5.15 84.76 -83.42
N LEU A 46 5.56 84.64 -82.16
CA LEU A 46 6.71 85.39 -81.61
C LEU A 46 7.81 84.43 -81.13
N GLU A 47 8.94 84.45 -81.85
CA GLU A 47 10.18 83.75 -81.45
C GLU A 47 10.89 84.53 -80.34
N TRP A 48 10.82 84.03 -79.10
CA TRP A 48 11.70 84.45 -78.01
C TRP A 48 12.80 83.40 -77.82
N ALA A 49 14.05 83.85 -77.67
CA ALA A 49 15.26 83.01 -77.63
C ALA A 49 15.47 82.23 -76.31
N GLU A 50 14.40 81.90 -75.59
CA GLU A 50 14.42 81.01 -74.43
C GLU A 50 13.28 80.00 -74.56
N HIS A 51 13.61 78.70 -74.51
CA HIS A 51 12.61 77.63 -74.60
C HIS A 51 11.75 77.61 -73.33
N GLY A 52 10.56 78.23 -73.41
CA GLY A 52 9.56 78.16 -72.35
C GLY A 52 8.97 76.75 -72.24
N VAL A 53 8.75 76.28 -71.01
CA VAL A 53 8.17 74.95 -70.77
C VAL A 53 6.77 74.86 -71.39
N THR A 54 6.59 73.95 -72.33
CA THR A 54 5.29 73.71 -72.97
C THR A 54 4.39 72.85 -72.08
N GLY A 55 3.06 72.96 -72.22
CA GLY A 55 2.11 72.09 -71.52
C GLY A 55 2.33 70.60 -71.81
N LYS A 56 2.91 70.26 -72.98
CA LYS A 56 3.33 68.89 -73.33
C LYS A 56 4.50 68.40 -72.47
N GLU A 57 5.51 69.25 -72.26
CA GLU A 57 6.67 68.91 -71.42
C GLU A 57 6.28 68.79 -69.96
N LEU A 58 5.42 69.69 -69.46
CA LEU A 58 4.88 69.60 -68.11
C LEU A 58 4.04 68.33 -67.92
N ASN A 59 3.15 67.99 -68.86
CA ASN A 59 2.38 66.74 -68.80
C ASN A 59 3.27 65.49 -68.85
N SER A 60 4.35 65.49 -69.65
CA SER A 60 5.31 64.38 -69.70
C SER A 60 6.06 64.20 -68.37
N LEU A 61 6.43 65.31 -67.71
CA LEU A 61 7.01 65.26 -66.37
C LEU A 61 6.01 64.76 -65.33
N ILE A 62 4.76 65.26 -65.37
CA ILE A 62 3.66 64.81 -64.49
C ILE A 62 3.42 63.31 -64.67
N GLU A 63 3.39 62.78 -65.89
CA GLU A 63 3.22 61.35 -66.14
C GLU A 63 4.37 60.51 -65.55
N LYS A 64 5.62 61.00 -65.62
CA LYS A 64 6.76 60.33 -64.99
C LYS A 64 6.65 60.35 -63.46
N LEU A 65 6.23 61.47 -62.88
CA LEU A 65 6.02 61.63 -61.44
C LEU A 65 4.87 60.73 -60.96
N GLN A 66 3.74 60.69 -61.67
CA GLN A 66 2.62 59.79 -61.38
C GLN A 66 3.10 58.34 -61.37
N LYS A 67 3.83 57.88 -62.40
CA LYS A 67 4.38 56.52 -62.43
C LYS A 67 5.33 56.23 -61.27
N TYR A 68 6.10 57.21 -60.81
CA TYR A 68 6.96 57.05 -59.63
C TYR A 68 6.13 56.94 -58.35
N PHE A 69 5.16 57.83 -58.14
CA PHE A 69 4.27 57.79 -56.98
C PHE A 69 3.42 56.52 -56.94
N SER A 70 2.91 56.03 -58.07
CA SER A 70 2.21 54.73 -58.13
C SER A 70 3.12 53.57 -57.68
N LYS A 71 4.39 53.56 -58.08
CA LYS A 71 5.35 52.53 -57.60
C LYS A 71 5.64 52.65 -56.10
N VAL A 72 5.70 53.87 -55.58
CA VAL A 72 5.86 54.10 -54.14
C VAL A 72 4.61 53.62 -53.40
N TYR A 73 3.42 53.96 -53.90
CA TYR A 73 2.14 53.48 -53.38
C TYR A 73 2.07 51.94 -53.33
N ASP A 74 2.38 51.26 -54.43
CA ASP A 74 2.38 49.79 -54.49
C ASP A 74 3.35 49.19 -53.47
N ARG A 75 4.53 49.78 -53.31
CA ARG A 75 5.52 49.32 -52.34
C ARG A 75 5.06 49.57 -50.90
N ASP A 76 4.50 50.73 -50.63
CA ASP A 76 4.05 51.10 -49.28
C ASP A 76 2.85 50.25 -48.87
N GLN A 77 1.93 49.94 -49.79
CA GLN A 77 0.86 48.96 -49.60
C GLN A 77 1.40 47.57 -49.28
N ASN A 78 2.36 47.06 -50.08
CA ASN A 78 3.01 45.77 -49.80
C ASN A 78 3.72 45.76 -48.43
N LEU A 79 4.37 46.87 -48.04
CA LEU A 79 4.98 46.98 -46.72
C LEU A 79 3.93 46.86 -45.61
N ILE A 80 2.80 47.55 -45.72
CA ILE A 80 1.69 47.46 -44.75
C ILE A 80 1.19 46.02 -44.63
N GLU A 81 1.04 45.31 -45.76
CA GLU A 81 0.64 43.90 -45.78
C GLU A 81 1.66 43.00 -45.05
N GLU A 82 2.95 43.14 -45.34
CA GLU A 82 4.02 42.38 -44.68
C GLU A 82 4.07 42.65 -43.16
N PHE A 83 3.87 43.91 -42.75
CA PHE A 83 3.77 44.26 -41.33
C PHE A 83 2.51 43.66 -40.66
N GLY A 84 1.42 43.51 -41.42
CA GLY A 84 0.23 42.77 -40.98
C GLY A 84 0.52 41.28 -40.72
N GLU A 85 1.34 40.64 -41.55
CA GLU A 85 1.78 39.26 -41.32
C GLU A 85 2.70 39.15 -40.09
N VAL A 86 3.60 40.11 -39.88
CA VAL A 86 4.41 40.18 -38.65
C VAL A 86 3.52 40.31 -37.41
N TYR A 87 2.50 41.17 -37.44
CA TYR A 87 1.53 41.28 -36.34
C TYR A 87 0.81 39.95 -36.06
N LYS A 88 0.30 39.27 -37.10
CA LYS A 88 -0.38 37.97 -36.96
C LYS A 88 0.54 36.92 -36.34
N ALA A 89 1.81 36.87 -36.75
CA ALA A 89 2.79 35.93 -36.21
C ALA A 89 3.06 36.20 -34.72
N LEU A 90 3.21 37.47 -34.32
CA LEU A 90 3.41 37.85 -32.92
C LEU A 90 2.17 37.58 -32.05
N GLU A 91 0.97 37.81 -32.59
CA GLU A 91 -0.30 37.50 -31.90
C GLU A 91 -0.46 35.99 -31.68
N ALA A 92 -0.16 35.17 -32.68
CA ALA A 92 -0.19 33.72 -32.56
C ALA A 92 0.86 33.20 -31.56
N LEU A 93 2.05 33.80 -31.55
CA LEU A 93 3.10 33.47 -30.58
C LEU A 93 2.64 33.73 -29.13
N ASP A 94 2.06 34.89 -28.89
CA ASP A 94 1.55 35.30 -27.56
C ASP A 94 0.38 34.42 -27.11
N LYS A 95 -0.61 34.24 -27.97
CA LYS A 95 -1.85 33.53 -27.63
C LYS A 95 -1.68 32.02 -27.49
N ASP A 96 -0.97 31.38 -28.41
CA ASP A 96 -0.95 29.92 -28.47
C ASP A 96 0.29 29.35 -27.77
N TYR A 97 1.47 29.91 -28.04
CA TYR A 97 2.72 29.35 -27.54
C TYR A 97 3.05 29.83 -26.12
N ILE A 98 3.06 31.14 -25.87
CA ILE A 98 3.40 31.67 -24.54
C ILE A 98 2.35 31.23 -23.51
N GLN A 99 1.05 31.31 -23.83
CA GLN A 99 0.00 30.85 -22.93
C GLN A 99 0.08 29.34 -22.63
N ALA A 100 0.41 28.51 -23.61
CA ALA A 100 0.59 27.07 -23.39
C ALA A 100 1.81 26.79 -22.48
N ILE A 101 2.91 27.53 -22.66
CA ILE A 101 4.08 27.46 -21.78
C ILE A 101 3.69 27.85 -20.35
N LEU A 102 3.01 28.98 -20.15
CA LEU A 102 2.57 29.44 -18.82
C LEU A 102 1.64 28.43 -18.14
N THR A 103 0.72 27.84 -18.90
CA THR A 103 -0.18 26.78 -18.41
C THR A 103 0.60 25.54 -17.99
N SER A 104 1.57 25.12 -18.81
CA SER A 104 2.43 23.97 -18.53
C SER A 104 3.30 24.20 -17.29
N VAL A 105 3.93 25.37 -17.18
CA VAL A 105 4.73 25.77 -16.00
C VAL A 105 3.86 25.79 -14.74
N SER A 106 2.63 26.31 -14.82
CA SER A 106 1.69 26.30 -13.70
C SER A 106 1.29 24.88 -13.27
N ALA A 107 1.09 23.98 -14.23
CA ALA A 107 0.80 22.56 -13.95
C ALA A 107 2.02 21.86 -13.34
N ILE A 108 3.23 22.17 -13.80
CA ILE A 108 4.50 21.68 -13.24
C ILE A 108 4.66 22.17 -11.80
N LYS A 109 4.41 23.46 -11.51
CA LYS A 109 4.46 24.02 -10.15
C LYS A 109 3.55 23.25 -9.19
N LYS A 110 2.28 23.06 -9.57
CA LYS A 110 1.30 22.27 -8.79
C LYS A 110 1.75 20.82 -8.58
N THR A 111 2.37 20.22 -9.59
CA THR A 111 2.89 18.85 -9.49
C THR A 111 4.07 18.79 -8.52
N ASN A 112 4.96 19.78 -8.56
CA ASN A 112 6.11 19.88 -7.67
C ASN A 112 5.68 20.05 -6.20
N GLU A 113 4.69 20.92 -5.94
CA GLU A 113 4.09 21.07 -4.60
C GLU A 113 3.52 19.75 -4.06
N LYS A 114 2.82 18.98 -4.90
CA LYS A 114 2.34 17.63 -4.51
C LYS A 114 3.47 16.66 -4.22
N ILE A 115 4.54 16.69 -5.02
CA ILE A 115 5.72 15.84 -4.82
C ILE A 115 6.35 16.12 -3.45
N LEU A 116 6.48 17.38 -3.05
CA LEU A 116 7.02 17.75 -1.72
C LEU A 116 6.16 17.19 -0.57
N ILE A 117 4.84 17.28 -0.69
CA ILE A 117 3.91 16.73 0.31
C ILE A 117 4.04 15.20 0.40
N GLU A 118 4.10 14.52 -0.75
CA GLU A 118 4.28 13.06 -0.76
C GLU A 118 5.65 12.63 -0.25
N GLN A 119 6.70 13.44 -0.49
CA GLN A 119 8.02 13.19 0.08
C GLN A 119 7.99 13.24 1.61
N GLU A 120 7.32 14.24 2.20
CA GLU A 120 7.15 14.31 3.65
C GLU A 120 6.39 13.08 4.21
N ARG A 121 5.35 12.63 3.50
CA ARG A 121 4.60 11.41 3.88
C ARG A 121 5.46 10.14 3.81
N ILE A 122 6.31 10.04 2.81
CA ILE A 122 7.27 8.93 2.67
C ILE A 122 8.25 8.93 3.84
N ASP A 123 8.81 10.09 4.19
CA ASP A 123 9.74 10.22 5.30
C ASP A 123 9.10 9.80 6.63
N GLN A 124 7.87 10.25 6.90
CA GLN A 124 7.11 9.82 8.08
C GLN A 124 6.84 8.31 8.09
N THR A 125 6.58 7.72 6.92
CA THR A 125 6.36 6.27 6.79
C THR A 125 7.64 5.49 7.06
N ILE A 126 8.78 5.97 6.56
CA ILE A 126 10.10 5.38 6.82
C ILE A 126 10.40 5.40 8.32
N GLU A 127 10.13 6.50 9.02
CA GLU A 127 10.34 6.58 10.48
C GLU A 127 9.47 5.59 11.25
N LYS A 128 8.18 5.44 10.88
CA LYS A 128 7.30 4.42 11.47
C LYS A 128 7.79 2.99 11.21
N GLN A 129 8.29 2.72 10.00
CA GLN A 129 8.87 1.43 9.65
C GLN A 129 10.14 1.14 10.47
N LYS A 130 11.02 2.13 10.66
CA LYS A 130 12.20 1.99 11.54
C LYS A 130 11.79 1.64 12.97
N ALA A 131 10.82 2.35 13.54
CA ALA A 131 10.31 2.07 14.89
C ALA A 131 9.74 0.65 15.00
N THR A 132 8.98 0.21 13.99
CA THR A 132 8.44 -1.17 13.92
C THR A 132 9.57 -2.20 13.87
N LEU A 133 10.61 -1.96 13.08
CA LEU A 133 11.75 -2.86 12.95
C LEU A 133 12.53 -2.98 14.27
N ILE A 134 12.71 -1.87 14.99
CA ILE A 134 13.29 -1.86 16.34
C ILE A 134 12.44 -2.71 17.30
N ALA A 135 11.12 -2.52 17.32
CA ALA A 135 10.22 -3.29 18.17
C ALA A 135 10.25 -4.80 17.84
N LEU A 136 10.28 -5.17 16.56
CA LEU A 136 10.40 -6.56 16.13
C LEU A 136 11.74 -7.18 16.54
N LYS A 137 12.84 -6.42 16.48
CA LYS A 137 14.14 -6.87 16.96
C LYS A 137 14.12 -7.16 18.46
N GLN A 138 13.57 -6.23 19.25
CA GLN A 138 13.42 -6.39 20.70
C GLN A 138 12.52 -7.58 21.05
N PHE A 139 11.40 -7.74 20.34
CA PHE A 139 10.51 -8.89 20.50
C PHE A 139 11.23 -10.20 20.24
N LYS A 140 12.00 -10.30 19.14
CA LYS A 140 12.82 -11.47 18.82
C LYS A 140 13.82 -11.80 19.93
N GLU A 141 14.53 -10.79 20.44
CA GLU A 141 15.50 -10.96 21.53
C GLU A 141 14.80 -11.45 22.81
N SER A 142 13.66 -10.87 23.17
CA SER A 142 12.87 -11.30 24.33
C SER A 142 12.40 -12.74 24.22
N VAL A 143 11.90 -13.15 23.06
CA VAL A 143 11.48 -14.54 22.82
C VAL A 143 12.68 -15.48 22.93
N SER A 144 13.83 -15.10 22.35
CA SER A 144 15.05 -15.90 22.42
C SER A 144 15.54 -16.08 23.87
N ASN A 145 15.51 -15.02 24.67
CA ASN A 145 15.91 -15.08 26.08
C ASN A 145 14.95 -15.96 26.88
N GLN A 146 13.63 -15.77 26.73
CA GLN A 146 12.63 -16.63 27.36
C GLN A 146 12.83 -18.11 26.98
N LEU A 147 13.10 -18.40 25.71
CA LEU A 147 13.34 -19.78 25.26
C LEU A 147 14.60 -20.37 25.89
N SER A 148 15.65 -19.57 26.09
CA SER A 148 16.88 -20.00 26.77
C SER A 148 16.73 -20.18 28.28
N GLU A 149 15.78 -19.48 28.90
CA GLU A 149 15.43 -19.61 30.32
C GLU A 149 14.53 -20.80 30.62
N ILE A 150 13.94 -21.45 29.60
CA ILE A 150 13.21 -22.72 29.78
C ILE A 150 14.23 -23.82 30.10
N ASP A 151 14.56 -23.91 31.38
CA ASP A 151 15.37 -24.98 31.94
C ASP A 151 14.51 -26.24 32.10
N SER A 152 14.52 -27.06 31.06
CA SER A 152 13.83 -28.36 31.06
C SER A 152 14.50 -29.40 31.96
N SER A 153 15.67 -29.10 32.56
CA SER A 153 16.40 -30.05 33.41
C SER A 153 15.62 -30.45 34.66
N GLN A 154 14.88 -29.51 35.26
CA GLN A 154 14.03 -29.80 36.41
C GLN A 154 12.88 -30.74 36.04
N LEU A 155 12.25 -30.52 34.88
CA LEU A 155 11.20 -31.40 34.36
C LEU A 155 11.75 -32.79 34.01
N ILE A 156 12.92 -32.86 33.37
CA ILE A 156 13.60 -34.13 33.05
C ILE A 156 13.93 -34.89 34.33
N SER A 157 14.48 -34.20 35.35
CA SER A 157 14.79 -34.84 36.64
C SER A 157 13.55 -35.36 37.36
N ILE A 158 12.43 -34.62 37.31
CA ILE A 158 11.16 -35.08 37.87
C ILE A 158 10.62 -36.29 37.09
N ILE A 159 10.76 -36.33 35.76
CA ILE A 159 10.37 -37.47 34.93
C ILE A 159 11.21 -38.70 35.27
N GLU A 160 12.53 -38.58 35.36
CA GLU A 160 13.45 -39.67 35.74
C GLU A 160 13.13 -40.20 37.15
N GLN A 161 12.84 -39.30 38.11
CA GLN A 161 12.40 -39.71 39.45
C GLN A 161 11.06 -40.44 39.41
N LEU A 162 10.10 -39.99 38.61
CA LEU A 162 8.80 -40.66 38.46
C LEU A 162 8.96 -42.05 37.83
N GLU A 163 9.77 -42.18 36.78
CA GLU A 163 10.08 -43.47 36.14
C GLU A 163 10.68 -44.46 37.15
N SER A 164 11.68 -44.03 37.93
CA SER A 164 12.29 -44.87 38.97
C SER A 164 11.30 -45.28 40.08
N ARG A 165 10.37 -44.38 40.44
CA ARG A 165 9.32 -44.69 41.41
C ARG A 165 8.28 -45.66 40.86
N VAL A 166 7.95 -45.56 39.57
CA VAL A 166 7.06 -46.53 38.91
C VAL A 166 7.70 -47.91 38.90
N GLU A 167 8.98 -48.01 38.52
CA GLU A 167 9.70 -49.29 38.50
C GLU A 167 9.82 -49.93 39.90
N THR A 168 10.05 -49.11 40.93
CA THR A 168 10.11 -49.62 42.33
C THR A 168 8.75 -50.03 42.88
N LEU A 169 7.64 -49.48 42.37
CA LEU A 169 6.28 -49.90 42.75
C LEU A 169 5.78 -51.13 41.99
N GLU A 170 6.33 -51.39 40.80
CA GLU A 170 5.94 -52.55 39.99
C GLU A 170 6.40 -53.88 40.62
N LYS A 171 7.57 -53.91 41.28
CA LYS A 171 8.10 -55.12 41.96
C LYS A 171 7.26 -55.59 43.16
N PRO A 172 6.91 -54.75 44.15
CA PRO A 172 6.01 -55.16 45.22
C PRO A 172 4.61 -55.55 44.72
N SER A 173 4.16 -55.01 43.58
CA SER A 173 2.86 -55.38 43.00
C SER A 173 2.82 -56.82 42.49
N SER A 174 3.93 -57.40 42.04
CA SER A 174 3.98 -58.83 41.69
C SER A 174 3.95 -59.69 42.96
N ASP A 175 4.70 -59.29 43.99
CA ASP A 175 4.78 -60.04 45.25
C ASP A 175 3.42 -60.05 45.98
N LEU A 176 2.71 -58.91 46.00
CA LEU A 176 1.36 -58.80 46.54
C LEU A 176 0.34 -59.67 45.78
N LYS A 177 0.54 -59.87 44.47
CA LYS A 177 -0.31 -60.74 43.67
C LYS A 177 -0.09 -62.20 44.05
N ASP A 178 1.16 -62.60 44.26
CA ASP A 178 1.52 -63.95 44.67
C ASP A 178 1.02 -64.24 46.10
N GLU A 179 1.21 -63.32 47.05
CA GLU A 179 0.63 -63.43 48.40
C GLU A 179 -0.90 -63.56 48.38
N SER A 180 -1.58 -62.81 47.51
CA SER A 180 -3.04 -62.92 47.34
C SER A 180 -3.45 -64.31 46.83
N THR A 181 -2.68 -64.92 45.93
CA THR A 181 -2.97 -66.30 45.48
C THR A 181 -2.76 -67.33 46.59
N GLU A 182 -1.72 -67.17 47.41
CA GLU A 182 -1.44 -68.05 48.53
C GLU A 182 -2.49 -67.94 49.64
N ILE A 183 -2.93 -66.71 49.99
CA ILE A 183 -4.02 -66.47 50.93
C ILE A 183 -5.31 -67.16 50.45
N ASN A 184 -5.63 -67.08 49.16
CA ASN A 184 -6.81 -67.74 48.60
C ASN A 184 -6.70 -69.27 48.66
N ARG A 185 -5.52 -69.84 48.43
CA ARG A 185 -5.26 -71.28 48.59
C ARG A 185 -5.46 -71.72 50.05
N LEU A 186 -4.84 -71.02 50.99
CA LEU A 186 -4.96 -71.30 52.42
C LEU A 186 -6.42 -71.17 52.91
N LYS A 187 -7.18 -70.21 52.38
CA LYS A 187 -8.60 -70.05 52.68
C LYS A 187 -9.42 -71.26 52.23
N ASN A 188 -9.19 -71.76 51.01
CA ASN A 188 -9.86 -72.95 50.50
C ASN A 188 -9.51 -74.21 51.33
N GLU A 189 -8.24 -74.35 51.72
CA GLU A 189 -7.79 -75.44 52.59
C GLU A 189 -8.44 -75.35 53.97
N LEU A 190 -8.54 -74.16 54.55
CA LEU A 190 -9.21 -73.94 55.83
C LEU A 190 -10.70 -74.29 55.77
N ASP A 191 -11.39 -73.92 54.69
CA ASP A 191 -12.80 -74.27 54.47
C ASP A 191 -12.99 -75.79 54.33
N ALA A 192 -12.08 -76.48 53.65
CA ALA A 192 -12.08 -77.94 53.56
C ALA A 192 -11.85 -78.60 54.93
N VAL A 193 -10.87 -78.13 55.70
CA VAL A 193 -10.60 -78.61 57.07
C VAL A 193 -11.81 -78.37 57.98
N LYS A 194 -12.43 -77.18 57.91
CA LYS A 194 -13.65 -76.87 58.67
C LYS A 194 -14.80 -77.82 58.33
N GLY A 195 -14.96 -78.16 57.05
CA GLY A 195 -15.91 -79.18 56.60
C GLY A 195 -15.61 -80.56 57.20
N GLN A 196 -14.35 -80.99 57.19
CA GLN A 196 -13.94 -82.27 57.79
C GLN A 196 -14.18 -82.31 59.30
N VAL A 197 -13.86 -81.22 60.02
CA VAL A 197 -14.12 -81.09 61.46
C VAL A 197 -15.61 -81.19 61.75
N ASN A 198 -16.48 -80.58 60.92
CA ASN A 198 -17.92 -80.65 61.11
C ASN A 198 -18.47 -82.06 60.87
N ILE A 199 -17.97 -82.77 59.85
CA ILE A 199 -18.31 -84.18 59.60
C ILE A 199 -17.88 -85.05 60.80
N LEU A 200 -16.66 -84.85 61.31
CA LEU A 200 -16.16 -85.60 62.46
C LEU A 200 -16.95 -85.29 63.73
N SER A 201 -17.29 -84.02 63.97
CA SER A 201 -18.13 -83.60 65.09
C SER A 201 -19.50 -84.28 65.05
N ASN A 202 -20.16 -84.30 63.89
CA ASN A 202 -21.43 -85.01 63.72
C ASN A 202 -21.29 -86.52 63.99
N LYS A 203 -20.25 -87.17 63.46
CA LYS A 203 -19.98 -88.59 63.75
C LYS A 203 -19.80 -88.85 65.24
N LEU A 204 -19.03 -88.01 65.93
CA LEU A 204 -18.79 -88.14 67.36
C LEU A 204 -20.08 -87.99 68.17
N THR A 205 -20.91 -86.99 67.85
CA THR A 205 -22.24 -86.81 68.46
C THR A 205 -23.14 -88.03 68.25
N THR A 206 -23.19 -88.58 67.03
CA THR A 206 -23.97 -89.81 66.77
C THR A 206 -23.45 -91.00 67.56
N SER A 207 -22.13 -91.15 67.70
CA SER A 207 -21.52 -92.23 68.49
C SER A 207 -21.84 -92.08 69.98
N PHE A 208 -21.76 -90.87 70.55
CA PHE A 208 -22.14 -90.63 71.94
C PHE A 208 -23.63 -90.89 72.21
N ALA A 209 -24.51 -90.52 71.28
CA ALA A 209 -25.93 -90.84 71.37
C ALA A 209 -26.18 -92.36 71.37
N LEU A 210 -25.49 -93.11 70.51
CA LEU A 210 -25.57 -94.58 70.47
C LEU A 210 -25.09 -95.22 71.78
N ILE A 211 -23.95 -94.76 72.32
CA ILE A 211 -23.42 -95.24 73.61
C ILE A 211 -24.40 -94.93 74.75
N GLY A 212 -24.99 -93.73 74.77
CA GLY A 212 -25.99 -93.34 75.76
C GLY A 212 -27.24 -94.23 75.72
N ILE A 213 -27.78 -94.51 74.53
CA ILE A 213 -28.91 -95.42 74.34
C ILE A 213 -28.55 -96.84 74.83
N ALA A 214 -27.41 -97.39 74.42
CA ALA A 214 -26.99 -98.73 74.81
C ALA A 214 -26.82 -98.88 76.33
N THR A 215 -26.21 -97.87 76.98
CA THR A 215 -26.01 -97.86 78.44
C THR A 215 -27.37 -97.78 79.16
N GLY A 216 -28.29 -96.93 78.68
CA GLY A 216 -29.65 -96.84 79.22
C GLY A 216 -30.40 -98.17 79.14
N VAL A 217 -30.34 -98.85 77.99
CA VAL A 217 -30.94 -100.19 77.81
C VAL A 217 -30.32 -101.20 78.78
N ALA A 218 -29.01 -101.21 78.94
CA ALA A 218 -28.32 -102.12 79.87
C ALA A 218 -28.77 -101.90 81.32
N VAL A 219 -28.88 -100.64 81.77
CA VAL A 219 -29.35 -100.29 83.13
C VAL A 219 -30.79 -100.76 83.36
N VAL A 220 -31.70 -100.51 82.40
CA VAL A 220 -33.10 -100.97 82.50
C VAL A 220 -33.18 -102.50 82.56
N THR A 221 -32.40 -103.20 81.73
CA THR A 221 -32.34 -104.67 81.72
C THR A 221 -31.88 -105.22 83.07
N LEU A 222 -30.91 -104.55 83.71
CA LEU A 222 -30.36 -104.93 85.00
C LEU A 222 -31.37 -104.69 86.15
N ILE A 223 -32.15 -103.59 86.08
CA ILE A 223 -33.26 -103.33 87.00
C ILE A 223 -34.36 -104.40 86.88
N ILE A 224 -34.75 -104.77 85.65
CA ILE A 224 -35.75 -105.82 85.42
C ILE A 224 -35.27 -107.17 85.97
N LEU A 225 -33.98 -107.49 85.81
CA LEU A 225 -33.40 -108.72 86.34
C LEU A 225 -33.38 -108.77 87.87
N LEU A 226 -33.16 -107.63 88.55
CA LEU A 226 -33.17 -107.51 90.01
C LEU A 226 -34.59 -107.55 90.62
N MET A 227 -35.65 -107.35 89.83
CA MET A 227 -37.04 -107.38 90.29
C MET A 227 -37.71 -108.77 90.16
N ARG A 228 -36.95 -109.82 89.86
CA ARG A 228 -37.43 -111.20 89.70
C ARG A 228 -36.92 -112.11 90.80
#